data_AF-A0A6B9FS32-F1
#
_entry.id   AF-A0A6B9FS32-F1
#
_cell.length_a   1.000
_cell.length_b   1.000
_cell.length_c   1.000
_cell.angle_alpha   90.00
_cell.angle_beta   90.00
_cell.angle_gamma   90.00
#
_symmetry.space_group_name_H-M   'P 1'
#
loop_
_entity.id
_entity.type
_entity.pdbx_description
1 polymer ?
#
loop_
_entity_poly.entity_id
_entity_poly.type
_entity_poly.pdbx_seq_one_letter_code
_entity_poly.pdbx_strand_id
1 'polypeptide(L)'
;MTDTDHDAPTGANEPGRPHEPPGLQVRARVERPRRHKDGLTLELHPVDPGRTGRLHAFLSGDLIRQIQDATGILLDAGVIVGEHELKLTFVAEPLGNLTAGVAGFVRDAFLTGWAEQDAAVRDGLEADYLWVRQHDLPIPRRLRRVFLIEPDDGAQHPLVDALAHWWDRGAIELIRHPIAFEQPGSVAALRHAFDCAIDQYEWGSLDVVVVDPGSGFAFRELSDDGLMRQVAVLPVPVITRRASSPTLLDGLAHRCFDHPDEILAFLAGILRQELRLADRARLDAMAELIAAIPKPKRKAKAPRGKGEALFD
;
A
#
# COMPACT_ATOMS: atom_id res chain seq x y z
N MET A 1 7.61 1.41 -58.15
CA MET A 1 9.04 1.53 -58.49
C MET A 1 9.73 2.11 -57.28
N THR A 2 10.69 1.33 -56.81
CA THR A 2 11.67 1.55 -55.75
C THR A 2 12.17 2.99 -55.63
N ASP A 3 12.27 3.50 -54.40
CA ASP A 3 13.60 3.61 -53.82
C ASP A 3 13.59 3.43 -52.30
N THR A 4 14.67 2.85 -51.82
CA THR A 4 14.87 2.20 -50.53
C THR A 4 15.84 3.06 -49.76
N ASP A 5 15.55 3.41 -48.52
CA ASP A 5 16.60 3.86 -47.60
C ASP A 5 16.79 2.78 -46.53
N HIS A 6 17.88 2.06 -46.70
CA HIS A 6 18.42 1.05 -45.80
C HIS A 6 19.50 1.74 -44.97
N ASP A 7 19.20 2.07 -43.72
CA ASP A 7 20.20 2.06 -42.64
C ASP A 7 19.54 2.22 -41.27
N ALA A 8 19.21 1.08 -40.65
CA ALA A 8 19.38 0.89 -39.21
C ALA A 8 19.61 -0.61 -38.93
N PRO A 9 20.63 -0.98 -38.14
CA PRO A 9 21.12 -2.34 -38.05
C PRO A 9 20.26 -3.23 -37.15
N THR A 10 20.09 -4.46 -37.61
CA THR A 10 19.68 -5.65 -36.88
C THR A 10 20.30 -5.74 -35.49
N GLY A 11 19.47 -5.93 -34.46
CA GLY A 11 19.90 -6.53 -33.18
C GLY A 11 19.54 -5.77 -31.91
N ALA A 12 18.25 -5.62 -31.61
CA ALA A 12 17.76 -5.58 -30.24
C ALA A 12 16.38 -6.22 -30.23
N ASN A 13 16.26 -7.37 -29.56
CA ASN A 13 14.98 -8.03 -29.30
C ASN A 13 14.06 -7.04 -28.56
N GLU A 14 13.10 -6.43 -29.24
CA GLU A 14 11.90 -5.96 -28.56
C GLU A 14 11.21 -7.21 -27.99
N PRO A 15 11.11 -7.39 -26.66
CA PRO A 15 10.29 -8.46 -26.13
C PRO A 15 8.86 -8.24 -26.61
N GLY A 16 8.28 -9.28 -27.21
CA GLY A 16 7.11 -9.21 -28.06
C GLY A 16 6.02 -8.29 -27.53
N ARG A 17 5.78 -7.18 -28.23
CA ARG A 17 4.50 -6.48 -28.14
C ARG A 17 3.43 -7.49 -28.56
N PRO A 18 2.46 -7.82 -27.69
CA PRO A 18 1.34 -8.66 -28.11
C PRO A 18 0.69 -8.01 -29.33
N HIS A 19 0.38 -8.82 -30.34
CA HIS A 19 -0.21 -8.36 -31.58
C HIS A 19 -1.54 -7.66 -31.25
N GLU A 20 -1.56 -6.34 -31.30
CA GLU A 20 -2.74 -5.57 -30.95
C GLU A 20 -3.88 -5.87 -31.93
N PRO A 21 -5.05 -6.36 -31.49
CA PRO A 21 -6.16 -6.60 -32.39
C PRO A 21 -6.61 -5.28 -33.04
N PRO A 22 -7.01 -5.31 -34.33
CA PRO A 22 -7.57 -4.13 -34.99
C PRO A 22 -8.82 -3.68 -34.23
N GLY A 23 -8.82 -2.44 -33.74
CA GLY A 23 -9.89 -1.89 -32.92
C GLY A 23 -10.03 -0.39 -33.15
N LEU A 24 -11.26 0.12 -32.96
CA LEU A 24 -11.60 1.52 -33.10
C LEU A 24 -11.29 2.25 -31.78
N GLN A 25 -10.48 3.30 -31.83
CA GLN A 25 -10.30 4.20 -30.69
C GLN A 25 -11.52 5.12 -30.58
N VAL A 26 -12.08 5.19 -29.37
CA VAL A 26 -13.22 6.04 -29.07
C VAL A 26 -12.99 6.75 -27.74
N ARG A 27 -13.39 8.02 -27.69
CA ARG A 27 -13.53 8.74 -26.42
C ARG A 27 -14.98 8.63 -25.95
N ALA A 28 -15.19 7.98 -24.82
CA ALA A 28 -16.52 7.70 -24.30
C ALA A 28 -16.58 7.94 -22.79
N ARG A 29 -17.75 8.39 -22.33
CA ARG A 29 -18.10 8.40 -20.91
C ARG A 29 -18.66 7.03 -20.54
N VAL A 30 -18.00 6.35 -19.62
CA VAL A 30 -18.50 5.12 -19.00
C VAL A 30 -19.47 5.50 -17.88
N GLU A 31 -20.69 5.00 -17.98
CA GLU A 31 -21.69 5.09 -16.93
C GLU A 31 -22.06 3.69 -16.43
N ARG A 32 -22.31 3.57 -15.12
CA ARG A 32 -22.91 2.37 -14.49
C ARG A 32 -22.29 1.03 -14.93
N PRO A 33 -20.97 0.83 -14.79
CA PRO A 33 -20.36 -0.47 -15.02
C PRO A 33 -21.00 -1.52 -14.11
N ARG A 34 -21.36 -2.66 -14.70
CA ARG A 34 -22.01 -3.78 -14.00
C ARG A 34 -21.12 -5.00 -14.07
N ARG A 35 -20.97 -5.72 -12.96
CA ARG A 35 -20.33 -7.03 -12.97
C ARG A 35 -21.16 -8.00 -13.83
N HIS A 36 -20.50 -8.65 -14.77
CA HIS A 36 -21.09 -9.68 -15.60
C HIS A 36 -20.10 -10.83 -15.73
N LYS A 37 -20.41 -11.96 -15.09
CA LYS A 37 -19.53 -13.13 -14.95
C LYS A 37 -18.16 -12.72 -14.37
N ASP A 38 -17.10 -12.97 -15.10
CA ASP A 38 -15.69 -12.71 -14.79
C ASP A 38 -15.23 -11.30 -15.20
N GLY A 39 -16.09 -10.50 -15.85
CA GLY A 39 -15.74 -9.17 -16.35
C GLY A 39 -16.76 -8.08 -15.98
N LEU A 40 -16.70 -6.98 -16.73
CA LEU A 40 -17.57 -5.82 -16.59
C LEU A 40 -18.33 -5.55 -17.88
N THR A 41 -19.60 -5.21 -17.76
CA THR A 41 -20.37 -4.59 -18.84
C THR A 41 -20.39 -3.08 -18.60
N LEU A 42 -19.86 -2.34 -19.57
CA LEU A 42 -19.79 -0.89 -19.57
C LEU A 42 -20.91 -0.31 -20.44
N GLU A 43 -21.56 0.74 -19.96
CA GLU A 43 -22.44 1.57 -20.79
C GLU A 43 -21.66 2.80 -21.23
N LEU A 44 -21.42 2.92 -22.53
CA LEU A 44 -20.60 3.97 -23.14
C LEU A 44 -21.50 5.02 -23.79
N HIS A 45 -21.25 6.27 -23.46
CA HIS A 45 -21.87 7.45 -24.07
C HIS A 45 -20.81 8.30 -24.78
N PRO A 46 -21.14 8.96 -25.90
CA PRO A 46 -20.23 9.91 -26.51
C PRO A 46 -19.94 11.08 -25.55
N VAL A 47 -18.68 11.51 -25.49
CA VAL A 47 -18.28 12.71 -24.73
C VAL A 47 -18.69 13.99 -25.45
N ASP A 48 -18.77 13.97 -26.78
CA ASP A 48 -19.17 15.12 -27.59
C ASP A 48 -20.67 15.42 -27.43
N PRO A 49 -21.06 16.61 -26.92
CA PRO A 49 -22.45 16.97 -26.66
C PRO A 49 -23.31 17.05 -27.93
N GLY A 50 -22.70 17.13 -29.12
CA GLY A 50 -23.42 17.09 -30.40
C GLY A 50 -23.75 15.68 -30.90
N ARG A 51 -23.25 14.64 -30.24
CA ARG A 51 -23.46 13.24 -30.64
C ARG A 51 -24.37 12.52 -29.65
N THR A 52 -25.35 11.80 -30.16
CA THR A 52 -26.23 10.95 -29.35
C THR A 52 -25.97 9.49 -29.68
N GLY A 53 -25.86 8.64 -28.66
CA GLY A 53 -25.72 7.20 -28.84
C GLY A 53 -25.40 6.51 -27.52
N ARG A 54 -25.78 5.24 -27.40
CA ARG A 54 -25.41 4.37 -26.28
C ARG A 54 -24.83 3.09 -26.85
N LEU A 55 -23.69 2.66 -26.33
CA LEU A 55 -23.08 1.38 -26.67
C LEU A 55 -22.85 0.57 -25.40
N HIS A 56 -23.24 -0.70 -25.41
CA HIS A 56 -22.84 -1.63 -24.36
C HIS A 56 -21.58 -2.36 -24.81
N ALA A 57 -20.52 -2.26 -24.00
CA ALA A 57 -19.24 -2.92 -24.28
C ALA A 57 -18.86 -3.86 -23.14
N PHE A 58 -18.27 -5.01 -23.46
CA PHE A 58 -17.79 -5.97 -22.48
C PHE A 58 -16.27 -5.83 -22.27
N LEU A 59 -15.86 -5.69 -21.02
CA LEU A 59 -14.47 -5.71 -20.57
C LEU A 59 -14.23 -7.04 -19.85
N SER A 60 -13.36 -7.88 -20.41
CA SER A 60 -13.08 -9.22 -19.85
C SER A 60 -12.27 -9.16 -18.56
N GLY A 61 -12.41 -10.19 -17.71
CA GLY A 61 -11.62 -10.34 -16.49
C GLY A 61 -10.12 -10.48 -16.76
N ASP A 62 -9.74 -11.14 -17.84
CA ASP A 62 -8.34 -11.28 -18.24
C ASP A 62 -7.73 -9.93 -18.63
N LEU A 63 -8.47 -9.09 -19.36
CA LEU A 63 -8.00 -7.75 -19.72
C LEU A 63 -7.94 -6.85 -18.48
N ILE A 64 -8.89 -6.99 -17.55
CA ILE A 64 -8.83 -6.32 -16.24
C ILE A 64 -7.51 -6.69 -15.56
N ARG A 65 -7.21 -7.98 -15.37
CA ARG A 65 -5.95 -8.41 -14.75
C ARG A 65 -4.72 -7.88 -15.48
N GLN A 66 -4.68 -7.96 -16.80
CA GLN A 66 -3.54 -7.43 -17.57
C GLN A 66 -3.33 -5.93 -17.34
N ILE A 67 -4.41 -5.15 -17.24
CA ILE A 67 -4.29 -3.72 -16.92
C ILE A 67 -3.87 -3.54 -15.46
N GLN A 68 -4.44 -4.29 -14.52
CA GLN A 68 -4.05 -4.24 -13.10
C GLN A 68 -2.56 -4.57 -12.94
N ASP A 69 -2.05 -5.60 -13.60
CA ASP A 69 -0.64 -5.99 -13.62
C ASP A 69 0.25 -4.90 -14.25
N ALA A 70 -0.20 -4.30 -15.34
CA ALA A 70 0.58 -3.30 -16.07
C ALA A 70 0.56 -1.90 -15.43
N THR A 71 -0.46 -1.59 -14.62
CA THR A 71 -0.70 -0.26 -14.08
C THR A 71 -0.65 -0.18 -12.56
N GLY A 72 -0.71 -1.32 -11.87
CA GLY A 72 -0.79 -1.38 -10.42
C GLY A 72 -2.07 -0.77 -9.86
N ILE A 73 -3.19 -0.80 -10.58
CA ILE A 73 -4.48 -0.25 -10.14
C ILE A 73 -5.51 -1.33 -10.03
N LEU A 74 -6.25 -1.34 -8.92
CA LEU A 74 -7.45 -2.16 -8.83
C LEU A 74 -8.58 -1.58 -9.69
N LEU A 75 -8.70 -2.10 -10.90
CA LEU A 75 -9.84 -1.80 -11.78
C LEU A 75 -11.14 -2.44 -11.26
N ASP A 76 -11.90 -1.68 -10.48
CA ASP A 76 -13.26 -2.03 -10.09
C ASP A 76 -14.32 -1.20 -10.84
N ALA A 77 -15.60 -1.52 -10.61
CA ALA A 77 -16.70 -0.82 -11.24
C ALA A 77 -16.76 0.67 -10.83
N GLY A 78 -16.37 1.05 -9.61
CA GLY A 78 -16.38 2.45 -9.20
C GLY A 78 -15.31 3.29 -9.90
N VAL A 79 -14.11 2.72 -10.06
CA VAL A 79 -12.93 3.40 -10.62
C VAL A 79 -13.06 3.67 -12.14
N ILE A 80 -13.80 2.83 -12.87
CA ILE A 80 -13.96 2.94 -14.33
C ILE A 80 -15.08 3.91 -14.74
N VAL A 81 -15.77 4.55 -13.79
CA VAL A 81 -16.80 5.56 -14.11
C VAL A 81 -16.12 6.87 -14.48
N GLY A 82 -16.42 7.40 -15.67
CA GLY A 82 -15.85 8.67 -16.11
C GLY A 82 -15.60 8.72 -17.60
N GLU A 83 -14.90 9.75 -18.05
CA GLU A 83 -14.46 9.85 -19.45
C GLU A 83 -13.17 9.05 -19.65
N HIS A 84 -13.18 8.18 -20.65
CA HIS A 84 -12.04 7.36 -21.01
C HIS A 84 -11.84 7.32 -22.52
N GLU A 85 -10.58 7.14 -22.92
CA GLU A 85 -10.25 6.76 -24.28
C GLU A 85 -10.04 5.25 -24.34
N LEU A 86 -10.88 4.57 -25.10
CA LEU A 86 -11.03 3.12 -25.14
C LEU A 86 -10.74 2.62 -26.55
N LYS A 87 -10.08 1.47 -26.66
CA LYS A 87 -10.01 0.71 -27.90
C LYS A 87 -11.13 -0.33 -27.91
N LEU A 88 -12.03 -0.24 -28.87
CA LEU A 88 -13.15 -1.17 -29.02
C LEU A 88 -12.95 -2.13 -30.19
N THR A 89 -13.31 -3.39 -29.97
CA THR A 89 -13.48 -4.39 -31.03
C THR A 89 -14.95 -4.66 -31.22
N PHE A 90 -15.36 -4.97 -32.45
CA PHE A 90 -16.73 -5.29 -32.78
C PHE A 90 -16.78 -6.66 -33.44
N VAL A 91 -17.66 -7.52 -32.95
CA VAL A 91 -17.93 -8.84 -33.53
C VAL A 91 -19.37 -8.86 -34.00
N ALA A 92 -19.57 -9.16 -35.28
CA ALA A 92 -20.89 -9.42 -35.84
C ALA A 92 -21.21 -10.91 -35.66
N GLU A 93 -22.25 -11.22 -34.91
CA GLU A 93 -22.71 -12.60 -34.71
C GLU A 93 -23.53 -13.09 -35.92
N PRO A 94 -23.59 -14.40 -36.19
CA PRO A 94 -24.31 -14.98 -37.32
C PRO A 94 -25.81 -14.63 -37.40
N LEU A 95 -26.41 -14.18 -36.30
CA LEU A 95 -27.82 -13.76 -36.20
C LEU A 95 -28.02 -12.24 -36.37
N GLY A 96 -26.95 -11.49 -36.71
CA GLY A 96 -27.00 -10.05 -36.95
C GLY A 96 -26.81 -9.18 -35.70
N ASN A 97 -26.51 -9.78 -34.54
CA ASN A 97 -26.15 -9.00 -33.35
C ASN A 97 -24.74 -8.43 -33.50
N LEU A 98 -24.56 -7.18 -33.07
CA LEU A 98 -23.24 -6.55 -32.96
C LEU A 98 -22.85 -6.50 -31.48
N THR A 99 -21.78 -7.19 -31.11
CA THR A 99 -21.22 -7.12 -29.75
C THR A 99 -19.95 -6.29 -29.76
N ALA A 100 -19.85 -5.33 -28.84
CA ALA A 100 -18.62 -4.56 -28.63
C ALA A 100 -17.82 -5.13 -27.46
N GLY A 101 -16.53 -5.37 -27.68
CA GLY A 101 -15.55 -5.70 -26.67
C GLY A 101 -14.64 -4.50 -26.40
N VAL A 102 -14.25 -4.30 -25.15
CA VAL A 102 -13.12 -3.43 -24.81
C VAL A 102 -11.86 -4.24 -25.02
N ALA A 103 -10.98 -3.75 -25.90
CA ALA A 103 -9.70 -4.36 -26.19
C ALA A 103 -8.54 -3.69 -25.42
N GLY A 104 -8.79 -2.53 -24.82
CA GLY A 104 -7.82 -1.84 -23.96
C GLY A 104 -8.23 -0.41 -23.67
N PHE A 105 -7.53 0.21 -22.72
CA PHE A 105 -7.54 1.66 -22.48
C PHE A 105 -6.34 2.26 -23.21
N VAL A 106 -6.47 3.49 -23.71
CA VAL A 106 -5.31 4.20 -24.27
C VAL A 106 -4.39 4.58 -23.12
N ARG A 107 -3.27 3.85 -23.02
CA ARG A 107 -2.34 3.89 -21.89
C ARG A 107 -1.83 5.30 -21.59
N ASP A 108 -1.42 6.06 -22.61
CA ASP A 108 -0.79 7.36 -22.40
C ASP A 108 -1.74 8.39 -21.79
N ALA A 109 -2.99 8.44 -22.26
CA ALA A 109 -4.01 9.32 -21.69
C ALA A 109 -4.35 8.93 -20.25
N PHE A 110 -4.41 7.63 -19.97
CA PHE A 110 -4.71 7.09 -18.64
C PHE A 110 -3.60 7.38 -17.63
N LEU A 111 -2.34 7.11 -17.97
CA LEU A 111 -1.18 7.39 -17.12
C LEU A 111 -0.93 8.89 -16.94
N THR A 112 -1.15 9.70 -17.97
CA THR A 112 -1.00 11.17 -17.89
C THR A 112 -1.99 11.76 -16.89
N GLY A 113 -3.27 11.37 -16.98
CA GLY A 113 -4.28 11.82 -16.02
C GLY A 113 -3.95 11.47 -14.56
N TRP A 114 -3.27 10.35 -14.32
CA TRP A 114 -2.80 10.01 -12.98
C TRP A 114 -1.60 10.80 -12.52
N ALA A 115 -0.62 11.01 -13.40
CA ALA A 115 0.51 11.86 -13.07
C ALA A 115 0.03 13.28 -12.71
N GLU A 116 -1.00 13.79 -13.40
CA GLU A 116 -1.65 15.05 -13.06
C GLU A 116 -2.37 15.01 -11.71
N GLN A 117 -3.09 13.93 -11.40
CA GLN A 117 -3.73 13.76 -10.09
C GLN A 117 -2.71 13.67 -8.95
N ASP A 118 -1.67 12.87 -9.11
CA ASP A 118 -0.61 12.70 -8.11
C ASP A 118 0.17 14.01 -7.93
N ALA A 119 0.43 14.75 -9.02
CA ALA A 119 1.01 16.08 -8.95
C ALA A 119 0.10 17.06 -8.19
N ALA A 120 -1.22 17.06 -8.44
CA ALA A 120 -2.16 17.92 -7.73
C ALA A 120 -2.22 17.61 -6.22
N VAL A 121 -2.21 16.32 -5.85
CA VAL A 121 -2.16 15.90 -4.44
C VAL A 121 -0.84 16.36 -3.81
N ARG A 122 0.28 16.12 -4.49
CA ARG A 122 1.59 16.55 -4.02
C ARG A 122 1.67 18.07 -3.84
N ASP A 123 1.23 18.85 -4.83
CA ASP A 123 1.21 20.31 -4.77
C ASP A 123 0.38 20.80 -3.58
N GLY A 124 -0.76 20.16 -3.31
CA GLY A 124 -1.59 20.42 -2.13
C GLY A 124 -0.86 20.13 -0.81
N LEU A 125 -0.15 18.99 -0.73
CA LEU A 125 0.65 18.63 0.46
C LEU A 125 1.85 19.56 0.65
N GLU A 126 2.49 20.02 -0.43
CA GLU A 126 3.59 20.98 -0.38
C GLU A 126 3.10 22.35 0.08
N ALA A 127 1.95 22.82 -0.42
CA ALA A 127 1.33 24.08 0.00
C ALA A 127 0.98 24.09 1.50
N ASP A 128 0.58 22.93 2.05
CA ASP A 128 0.28 22.76 3.47
C ASP A 128 1.52 22.45 4.35
N TYR A 129 2.73 22.45 3.77
CA TYR A 129 3.98 22.03 4.42
C TYR A 129 3.91 20.63 5.04
N LEU A 130 3.15 19.73 4.41
CA LEU A 130 2.98 18.34 4.83
C LEU A 130 3.96 17.40 4.12
N TRP A 131 4.30 17.68 2.87
CA TRP A 131 5.14 16.80 2.04
C TRP A 131 6.52 16.48 2.66
N VAL A 132 7.11 17.44 3.37
CA VAL A 132 8.46 17.29 3.97
C VAL A 132 8.45 16.75 5.39
N ARG A 133 7.28 16.67 6.06
CA ARG A 133 7.23 16.39 7.51
C ARG A 133 7.85 15.08 7.90
N GLN A 134 7.55 14.02 7.15
CA GLN A 134 8.10 12.69 7.39
C GLN A 134 9.61 12.63 7.14
N HIS A 135 10.11 13.35 6.13
CA HIS A 135 11.56 13.46 5.85
C HIS A 135 12.33 14.16 6.98
N ASP A 136 11.70 15.16 7.60
CA ASP A 136 12.28 15.95 8.69
C ASP A 136 12.25 15.25 10.05
N LEU A 137 11.52 14.13 10.19
CA LEU A 137 11.52 13.36 11.42
C LEU A 137 12.91 12.79 11.71
N PRO A 138 13.37 12.79 12.97
CA PRO A 138 14.62 12.15 13.33
C PRO A 138 14.50 10.62 13.22
N ILE A 139 15.61 9.96 12.85
CA ILE A 139 15.70 8.50 12.95
C ILE A 139 15.47 8.09 14.42
N PRO A 140 14.63 7.06 14.68
CA PRO A 140 14.35 6.62 16.05
C PRO A 140 15.63 6.20 16.76
N ARG A 141 15.76 6.60 18.05
CA ARG A 141 16.92 6.23 18.88
C ARG A 141 16.81 4.84 19.48
N ARG A 142 15.60 4.29 19.49
CA ARG A 142 15.24 2.99 20.03
C ARG A 142 14.25 2.34 19.07
N LEU A 143 14.20 1.02 19.10
CA LEU A 143 13.25 0.25 18.30
C LEU A 143 12.56 -0.75 19.21
N ARG A 144 11.54 -0.29 19.94
CA ARG A 144 10.79 -1.09 20.92
C ARG A 144 9.43 -1.48 20.43
N ARG A 145 8.70 -0.64 19.70
CA ARG A 145 7.42 -1.03 19.09
C ARG A 145 7.41 -0.67 17.62
N VAL A 146 7.18 -1.69 16.79
CA VAL A 146 7.11 -1.61 15.34
C VAL A 146 5.68 -1.92 14.94
N PHE A 147 5.03 -0.99 14.25
CA PHE A 147 3.73 -1.22 13.63
C PHE A 147 3.94 -1.61 12.18
N LEU A 148 3.54 -2.82 11.80
CA LEU A 148 3.74 -3.38 10.47
C LEU A 148 2.40 -3.47 9.75
N ILE A 149 2.26 -2.71 8.67
CA ILE A 149 1.20 -2.88 7.68
C ILE A 149 1.74 -3.83 6.63
N GLU A 150 1.11 -5.00 6.51
CA GLU A 150 1.56 -6.12 5.68
C GLU A 150 0.44 -6.57 4.73
N PRO A 151 0.75 -7.25 3.62
CA PRO A 151 -0.28 -7.75 2.72
C PRO A 151 -1.02 -8.96 3.31
N ASP A 152 -2.34 -9.00 3.12
CA ASP A 152 -3.20 -10.15 3.41
C ASP A 152 -3.49 -10.95 2.14
N ASP A 153 -2.45 -11.58 1.60
CA ASP A 153 -2.49 -12.32 0.33
C ASP A 153 -2.21 -13.83 0.49
N GLY A 154 -1.92 -14.28 1.71
CA GLY A 154 -1.57 -15.67 2.01
C GLY A 154 -0.19 -16.11 1.49
N ALA A 155 0.60 -15.20 0.92
CA ALA A 155 1.96 -15.48 0.47
C ALA A 155 2.98 -15.33 1.62
N GLN A 156 4.19 -15.86 1.41
CA GLN A 156 5.30 -15.67 2.34
C GLN A 156 5.97 -14.33 2.08
N HIS A 157 6.20 -13.57 3.16
CA HIS A 157 6.81 -12.25 3.10
C HIS A 157 8.05 -12.22 4.01
N PRO A 158 9.27 -12.17 3.45
CA PRO A 158 10.51 -12.27 4.23
C PRO A 158 10.66 -11.22 5.33
N LEU A 159 10.17 -9.99 5.11
CA LEU A 159 10.17 -8.93 6.11
C LEU A 159 9.32 -9.29 7.33
N VAL A 160 8.12 -9.82 7.07
CA VAL A 160 7.15 -10.27 8.08
C VAL A 160 7.77 -11.37 8.93
N ASP A 161 8.33 -12.40 8.29
CA ASP A 161 8.94 -13.54 8.97
C ASP A 161 10.13 -13.12 9.84
N ALA A 162 10.98 -12.21 9.34
CA ALA A 162 12.12 -11.69 10.07
C ALA A 162 11.72 -10.84 11.28
N LEU A 163 10.72 -9.95 11.13
CA LEU A 163 10.22 -9.14 12.25
C LEU A 163 9.50 -10.00 13.29
N ALA A 164 8.74 -11.00 12.87
CA ALA A 164 8.13 -11.99 13.76
C ALA A 164 9.21 -12.74 14.55
N HIS A 165 10.32 -13.12 13.90
CA HIS A 165 11.44 -13.72 14.61
C HIS A 165 12.05 -12.78 15.68
N TRP A 166 12.15 -11.48 15.40
CA TRP A 166 12.66 -10.52 16.38
C TRP A 166 11.71 -10.33 17.56
N TRP A 167 10.39 -10.33 17.30
CA TRP A 167 9.34 -10.36 18.31
C TRP A 167 9.44 -11.60 19.22
N ASP A 168 9.56 -12.79 18.64
CA ASP A 168 9.67 -14.05 19.40
C ASP A 168 10.91 -14.08 20.31
N ARG A 169 11.96 -13.33 19.94
CA ARG A 169 13.18 -13.16 20.74
C ARG A 169 13.09 -12.03 21.77
N GLY A 170 11.98 -11.30 21.82
CA GLY A 170 11.75 -10.15 22.69
C GLY A 170 12.64 -8.95 22.35
N ALA A 171 13.14 -8.85 21.11
CA ALA A 171 13.98 -7.73 20.68
C ALA A 171 13.16 -6.46 20.39
N ILE A 172 11.92 -6.65 19.92
CA ILE A 172 10.95 -5.60 19.63
C ILE A 172 9.58 -6.05 20.13
N GLU A 173 8.62 -5.13 20.16
CA GLU A 173 7.18 -5.37 20.10
C GLU A 173 6.71 -5.24 18.65
N LEU A 174 6.01 -6.24 18.13
CA LEU A 174 5.51 -6.22 16.76
C LEU A 174 3.98 -6.17 16.75
N ILE A 175 3.43 -5.10 16.18
CA ILE A 175 2.00 -4.92 16.00
C ILE A 175 1.71 -5.11 14.51
N ARG A 176 1.06 -6.21 14.17
CA ARG A 176 0.78 -6.59 12.78
C ARG A 176 -0.62 -6.13 12.37
N HIS A 177 -0.72 -5.51 11.20
CA HIS A 177 -1.98 -5.07 10.62
C HIS A 177 -2.06 -5.53 9.15
N PRO A 178 -2.59 -6.74 8.89
CA PRO A 178 -2.73 -7.26 7.53
C PRO A 178 -3.78 -6.46 6.75
N ILE A 179 -3.51 -6.19 5.46
CA ILE A 179 -4.38 -5.47 4.53
C ILE A 179 -4.43 -6.19 3.19
N ALA A 180 -5.64 -6.47 2.70
CA ALA A 180 -5.84 -6.96 1.35
C ALA A 180 -5.73 -5.81 0.33
N PHE A 181 -4.52 -5.46 -0.08
CA PHE A 181 -4.24 -4.34 -1.00
C PHE A 181 -4.97 -4.48 -2.35
N GLU A 182 -5.09 -5.70 -2.85
CA GLU A 182 -5.74 -6.03 -4.13
C GLU A 182 -7.27 -6.19 -4.03
N GLN A 183 -7.89 -5.72 -2.95
CA GLN A 183 -9.34 -5.79 -2.77
C GLN A 183 -9.98 -4.40 -2.68
N PRO A 184 -11.23 -4.22 -3.15
CA PRO A 184 -11.94 -2.97 -3.01
C PRO A 184 -12.04 -2.58 -1.53
N GLY A 185 -11.78 -1.30 -1.24
CA GLY A 185 -11.78 -0.78 0.14
C GLY A 185 -10.42 -0.78 0.83
N SER A 186 -9.34 -1.17 0.15
CA SER A 186 -7.97 -1.12 0.67
C SER A 186 -7.57 0.28 1.17
N VAL A 187 -7.99 1.38 0.51
CA VAL A 187 -7.78 2.75 1.03
C VAL A 187 -8.39 2.94 2.42
N ALA A 188 -9.63 2.50 2.62
CA ALA A 188 -10.31 2.64 3.91
C ALA A 188 -9.64 1.79 4.99
N ALA A 189 -9.19 0.57 4.64
CA ALA A 189 -8.41 -0.28 5.52
C ALA A 189 -7.05 0.34 5.88
N LEU A 190 -6.36 0.95 4.91
CA LEU A 190 -5.10 1.66 5.12
C LEU A 190 -5.27 2.85 6.06
N ARG A 191 -6.28 3.69 5.81
CA ARG A 191 -6.60 4.82 6.69
C ARG A 191 -6.91 4.35 8.11
N HIS A 192 -7.68 3.27 8.25
CA HIS A 192 -7.94 2.68 9.56
C HIS A 192 -6.65 2.15 10.23
N ALA A 193 -5.75 1.51 9.47
CA ALA A 193 -4.48 1.04 10.02
C ALA A 193 -3.60 2.20 10.52
N PHE A 194 -3.59 3.34 9.81
CA PHE A 194 -2.91 4.55 10.29
C PHE A 194 -3.59 5.19 11.49
N ASP A 195 -4.93 5.15 11.60
CA ASP A 195 -5.64 5.57 12.82
C ASP A 195 -5.21 4.70 14.01
N CYS A 196 -5.15 3.38 13.82
CA CYS A 196 -4.64 2.46 14.84
C CYS A 196 -3.17 2.74 15.19
N ALA A 197 -2.33 3.13 14.24
CA ALA A 197 -0.94 3.52 14.51
C ALA A 197 -0.86 4.83 15.33
N ILE A 198 -1.72 5.80 15.04
CA ILE A 198 -1.87 7.03 15.84
C ILE A 198 -2.27 6.68 17.27
N ASP A 199 -3.27 5.81 17.44
CA ASP A 199 -3.66 5.32 18.78
C ASP A 199 -2.48 4.65 19.48
N GLN A 200 -1.71 3.80 18.79
CA GLN A 200 -0.54 3.17 19.39
C GLN A 200 0.53 4.17 19.84
N TYR A 201 0.66 5.31 19.17
CA TYR A 201 1.54 6.41 19.58
C TYR A 201 0.97 7.22 20.75
N GLU A 202 -0.32 7.53 20.74
CA GLU A 202 -0.96 8.31 21.81
C GLU A 202 -1.01 7.54 23.13
N TRP A 203 -1.28 6.23 23.05
CA TRP A 203 -1.45 5.35 24.21
C TRP A 203 -0.17 4.59 24.57
N GLY A 204 0.86 4.60 23.72
CA GLY A 204 2.05 3.79 23.90
C GLY A 204 3.26 4.28 23.10
N SER A 205 4.45 3.80 23.46
CA SER A 205 5.67 4.18 22.75
C SER A 205 5.74 3.52 21.37
N LEU A 206 5.14 4.10 20.33
CA LEU A 206 5.37 3.69 18.95
C LEU A 206 6.66 4.32 18.43
N ASP A 207 7.56 3.53 17.84
CA ASP A 207 8.85 4.04 17.34
C ASP A 207 8.88 4.19 15.81
N VAL A 208 8.19 3.31 15.08
CA VAL A 208 8.19 3.31 13.61
C VAL A 208 6.94 2.60 13.07
N VAL A 209 6.45 3.09 11.93
CA VAL A 209 5.48 2.37 11.08
C VAL A 209 6.20 1.85 9.84
N VAL A 210 6.01 0.58 9.53
CA VAL A 210 6.55 -0.08 8.34
C VAL A 210 5.38 -0.46 7.44
N VAL A 211 5.41 -0.01 6.20
CA VAL A 211 4.45 -0.38 5.16
C VAL A 211 5.16 -1.29 4.17
N ASP A 212 4.78 -2.57 4.15
CA ASP A 212 5.15 -3.49 3.09
C ASP A 212 3.88 -3.82 2.30
N PRO A 213 3.74 -3.30 1.07
CA PRO A 213 2.56 -3.55 0.28
C PRO A 213 2.60 -4.92 -0.45
N GLY A 214 3.67 -5.70 -0.29
CA GLY A 214 3.86 -6.96 -1.03
C GLY A 214 4.19 -6.77 -2.52
N SER A 215 4.38 -7.87 -3.24
CA SER A 215 4.71 -7.84 -4.69
C SER A 215 3.47 -7.76 -5.60
N GLY A 216 2.30 -7.49 -5.01
CA GLY A 216 1.02 -7.44 -5.70
C GLY A 216 0.87 -6.32 -6.73
N PHE A 217 -0.30 -6.25 -7.36
CA PHE A 217 -0.61 -5.34 -8.47
C PHE A 217 -1.86 -4.49 -8.16
N ALA A 218 -1.75 -3.60 -7.17
CA ALA A 218 -2.78 -2.58 -6.85
C ALA A 218 -2.28 -1.63 -5.74
N PHE A 219 -1.49 -0.61 -6.10
CA PHE A 219 -0.90 0.33 -5.13
C PHE A 219 -1.24 1.80 -5.38
N ARG A 220 -2.14 2.13 -6.32
CA ARG A 220 -2.60 3.53 -6.48
C ARG A 220 -3.23 4.08 -5.20
N GLU A 221 -3.77 3.21 -4.37
CA GLU A 221 -4.32 3.50 -3.07
C GLU A 221 -3.28 4.12 -2.12
N LEU A 222 -1.99 3.85 -2.34
CA LEU A 222 -0.86 4.50 -1.65
C LEU A 222 -0.57 5.92 -2.18
N SER A 223 -1.34 6.41 -3.15
CA SER A 223 -1.35 7.80 -3.62
C SER A 223 -2.67 8.54 -3.28
N ASP A 224 -3.50 8.01 -2.36
CA ASP A 224 -4.73 8.71 -1.93
C ASP A 224 -4.42 9.98 -1.13
N ASP A 225 -5.07 11.11 -1.44
CA ASP A 225 -4.84 12.40 -0.75
C ASP A 225 -5.12 12.31 0.75
N GLY A 226 -6.26 11.72 1.13
CA GLY A 226 -6.65 11.57 2.52
C GLY A 226 -5.65 10.73 3.31
N LEU A 227 -5.19 9.63 2.71
CA LEU A 227 -4.13 8.79 3.27
C LEU A 227 -2.81 9.55 3.40
N MET A 228 -2.36 10.27 2.36
CA MET A 228 -1.10 11.01 2.40
C MET A 228 -1.11 12.11 3.47
N ARG A 229 -2.23 12.83 3.61
CA ARG A 229 -2.40 13.81 4.69
C ARG A 229 -2.29 13.18 6.08
N GLN A 230 -2.85 11.99 6.26
CA GLN A 230 -2.79 11.24 7.52
C GLN A 230 -1.36 10.75 7.82
N VAL A 231 -0.67 10.21 6.83
CA VAL A 231 0.74 9.78 6.93
C VAL A 231 1.65 10.97 7.28
N ALA A 232 1.45 12.11 6.63
CA ALA A 232 2.29 13.29 6.81
C ALA A 232 2.24 13.88 8.24
N VAL A 233 1.14 13.70 8.96
CA VAL A 233 0.98 14.22 10.34
C VAL A 233 1.37 13.19 11.41
N LEU A 234 1.69 11.96 11.02
CA LEU A 234 2.10 10.93 11.98
C LEU A 234 3.44 11.34 12.63
N PRO A 235 3.54 11.36 13.97
CA PRO A 235 4.73 11.84 14.68
C PRO A 235 5.86 10.82 14.78
N VAL A 236 5.70 9.66 14.13
CA VAL A 236 6.73 8.62 14.03
C VAL A 236 7.11 8.40 12.57
N PRO A 237 8.37 8.02 12.28
CA PRO A 237 8.81 7.72 10.93
C PRO A 237 7.97 6.62 10.30
N VAL A 238 7.47 6.89 9.09
CA VAL A 238 6.87 5.90 8.20
C VAL A 238 7.92 5.45 7.20
N ILE A 239 8.17 4.15 7.15
CA ILE A 239 9.10 3.53 6.22
C ILE A 239 8.31 2.63 5.30
N THR A 240 8.57 2.70 4.01
CA THR A 240 7.87 1.89 3.02
C THR A 240 8.84 1.06 2.19
N ARG A 241 8.40 -0.12 1.76
CA ARG A 241 9.00 -0.78 0.61
C ARG A 241 8.36 -0.22 -0.66
N ARG A 242 9.19 0.10 -1.65
CA ARG A 242 8.74 0.58 -2.94
C ARG A 242 7.82 -0.45 -3.58
N ALA A 243 6.66 0.04 -4.00
CA ALA A 243 5.72 -0.70 -4.82
C ALA A 243 6.31 -1.00 -6.22
N SER A 244 5.72 -1.93 -6.96
CA SER A 244 6.12 -2.23 -8.34
C SER A 244 6.02 -1.03 -9.28
N SER A 245 5.09 -0.11 -8.99
CA SER A 245 4.97 1.21 -9.63
C SER A 245 5.14 2.31 -8.58
N PRO A 246 5.80 3.44 -8.90
CA PRO A 246 5.98 4.55 -7.96
C PRO A 246 4.64 5.12 -7.46
N THR A 247 4.57 5.39 -6.16
CA THR A 247 3.41 5.97 -5.48
C THR A 247 3.80 7.25 -4.72
N LEU A 248 2.82 8.06 -4.31
CA LEU A 248 3.09 9.24 -3.49
C LEU A 248 3.66 8.85 -2.12
N LEU A 249 3.26 7.69 -1.56
CA LEU A 249 3.83 7.20 -0.31
C LEU A 249 5.35 6.99 -0.41
N ASP A 250 5.86 6.50 -1.55
CA ASP A 250 7.30 6.31 -1.76
C ASP A 250 8.07 7.63 -1.67
N GLY A 251 7.44 8.73 -2.10
CA GLY A 251 8.01 10.08 -2.05
C GLY A 251 7.78 10.80 -0.72
N LEU A 252 6.68 10.48 -0.01
CA LEU A 252 6.31 11.11 1.25
C LEU A 252 6.98 10.45 2.46
N ALA A 253 7.16 9.13 2.44
CA ALA A 253 7.68 8.35 3.56
C ALA A 253 9.05 8.85 4.03
N HIS A 254 9.35 8.68 5.32
CA HIS A 254 10.65 9.02 5.91
C HIS A 254 11.81 8.36 5.14
N ARG A 255 11.62 7.09 4.78
CA ARG A 255 12.48 6.33 3.88
C ARG A 255 11.66 5.38 3.03
N CYS A 256 12.07 5.25 1.78
CA CYS A 256 11.58 4.25 0.83
C CYS A 256 12.74 3.34 0.45
N PHE A 257 12.52 2.03 0.47
CA PHE A 257 13.52 1.00 0.18
C PHE A 257 13.06 0.11 -0.96
N ASP A 258 13.97 -0.37 -1.79
CA ASP A 258 13.60 -1.22 -2.94
C ASP A 258 13.37 -2.68 -2.50
N HIS A 259 14.07 -3.12 -1.44
CA HIS A 259 14.06 -4.51 -0.99
C HIS A 259 13.77 -4.68 0.52
N PRO A 260 13.09 -5.77 0.92
CA PRO A 260 12.85 -6.12 2.32
C PRO A 260 14.12 -6.11 3.18
N ASP A 261 15.23 -6.62 2.64
CA ASP A 261 16.50 -6.73 3.36
C ASP A 261 17.10 -5.36 3.72
N GLU A 262 16.81 -4.32 2.94
CA GLU A 262 17.27 -2.95 3.23
C GLU A 262 16.50 -2.35 4.41
N ILE A 263 15.19 -2.63 4.49
CA ILE A 263 14.36 -2.27 5.65
C ILE A 263 14.91 -2.97 6.89
N LEU A 264 15.16 -4.29 6.82
CA LEU A 264 15.74 -5.05 7.93
C LEU A 264 17.11 -4.50 8.33
N ALA A 265 17.97 -4.17 7.37
CA ALA A 265 19.28 -3.60 7.64
C ALA A 265 19.19 -2.24 8.34
N PHE A 266 18.25 -1.38 7.92
CA PHE A 266 17.97 -0.09 8.53
C PHE A 266 17.50 -0.25 9.98
N LEU A 267 16.49 -1.10 10.22
CA LEU A 267 15.95 -1.36 11.56
C LEU A 267 16.99 -2.00 12.49
N ALA A 268 17.77 -2.95 11.97
CA ALA A 268 18.89 -3.53 12.70
C ALA A 268 19.98 -2.49 13.02
N GLY A 269 20.16 -1.47 12.17
CA GLY A 269 21.02 -0.32 12.42
C GLY A 269 20.60 0.44 13.69
N ILE A 270 19.29 0.65 13.89
CA ILE A 270 18.74 1.30 15.08
C ILE A 270 19.01 0.43 16.32
N LEU A 271 18.71 -0.87 16.27
CA LEU A 271 18.97 -1.80 17.38
C LEU A 271 20.46 -1.84 17.76
N ARG A 272 21.37 -1.88 16.78
CA ARG A 272 22.81 -1.82 17.02
C ARG A 272 23.21 -0.52 17.70
N GLN A 273 22.62 0.61 17.30
CA GLN A 273 22.89 1.89 17.93
C GLN A 273 22.36 1.94 19.37
N GLU A 274 21.16 1.41 19.62
CA GLU A 274 20.62 1.27 20.98
C GLU A 274 21.55 0.42 21.85
N LEU A 275 22.05 -0.71 21.34
CA LEU A 275 23.01 -1.56 22.05
C LEU A 275 24.34 -0.87 22.34
N ARG A 276 24.84 -0.03 21.41
CA ARG A 276 26.07 0.75 21.63
C ARG A 276 25.91 1.83 22.70
N LEU A 277 24.74 2.45 22.76
CA LEU A 277 24.42 3.48 23.75
C LEU A 277 24.00 2.89 25.11
N ALA A 278 23.59 1.63 25.13
CA ALA A 278 23.34 0.90 26.35
C ALA A 278 24.69 0.66 27.07
N ASP A 279 24.94 1.41 28.14
CA ASP A 279 26.07 1.22 29.05
C ASP A 279 25.94 -0.14 29.75
N ARG A 280 26.34 -1.20 29.05
CA ARG A 280 26.04 -2.59 29.41
C ARG A 280 26.66 -2.99 30.75
N ALA A 281 27.88 -2.52 31.00
CA ALA A 281 28.55 -2.72 32.28
C ALA A 281 27.73 -2.13 33.44
N ARG A 282 27.19 -0.91 33.26
CA ARG A 282 26.29 -0.31 34.25
C ARG A 282 24.97 -1.06 34.38
N LEU A 283 24.38 -1.51 33.29
CA LEU A 283 23.11 -2.27 33.32
C LEU A 283 23.27 -3.63 34.02
N ASP A 284 24.38 -4.33 33.77
CA ASP A 284 24.70 -5.59 34.44
C ASP A 284 24.91 -5.35 35.95
N ALA A 285 25.65 -4.31 36.33
CA ALA A 285 25.80 -3.91 37.73
C ALA A 285 24.46 -3.54 38.40
N MET A 286 23.55 -2.88 37.68
CA MET A 286 22.19 -2.62 38.17
C MET A 286 21.39 -3.91 38.37
N ALA A 287 21.50 -4.87 37.45
CA ALA A 287 20.82 -6.16 37.56
C ALA A 287 21.30 -6.95 38.79
N GLU A 288 22.61 -6.97 39.05
CA GLU A 288 23.19 -7.58 40.25
C GLU A 288 22.68 -6.92 41.54
N LEU A 289 22.68 -5.58 41.59
CA LEU A 289 22.16 -4.82 42.74
C LEU A 289 20.68 -5.12 43.01
N ILE A 290 19.85 -5.20 41.96
CA ILE A 290 18.43 -5.53 42.06
C ILE A 290 18.23 -6.96 42.56
N ALA A 291 19.02 -7.92 42.04
CA ALA A 291 18.95 -9.32 42.48
C ALA A 291 19.30 -9.50 43.96
N ALA A 292 20.16 -8.63 44.49
CA ALA A 292 20.53 -8.61 45.91
C ALA A 292 19.47 -7.96 46.83
N ILE A 293 18.43 -7.30 46.30
CA ILE A 293 17.36 -6.71 47.10
C ILE A 293 16.56 -7.85 47.78
N PRO A 294 16.48 -7.88 49.12
CA PRO A 294 15.75 -8.91 49.83
C PRO A 294 14.27 -8.90 49.43
N LYS A 295 13.75 -10.03 48.97
CA LYS A 295 12.30 -10.15 48.72
C LYS A 295 11.55 -9.89 50.04
N PRO A 296 10.49 -9.08 50.04
CA PRO A 296 9.74 -8.78 51.25
C PRO A 296 9.25 -10.10 51.86
N LYS A 297 9.61 -10.35 53.12
CA LYS A 297 9.04 -11.46 53.89
C LYS A 297 7.53 -11.24 53.91
N ARG A 298 6.78 -12.01 53.12
CA ARG A 298 5.33 -12.13 53.27
C ARG A 298 5.10 -12.45 54.74
N LYS A 299 4.60 -11.49 55.52
CA LYS A 299 4.14 -11.77 56.88
C LYS A 299 3.13 -12.89 56.73
N ALA A 300 3.45 -14.05 57.31
CA ALA A 300 2.51 -15.15 57.42
C ALA A 300 1.20 -14.56 57.95
N LYS A 301 0.09 -14.85 57.27
CA LYS A 301 -1.26 -14.51 57.72
C LYS A 301 -1.33 -14.88 59.20
N ALA A 302 -1.46 -13.87 60.07
CA ALA A 302 -1.80 -14.13 61.45
C ALA A 302 -3.06 -15.01 61.45
N PRO A 303 -3.11 -16.09 62.25
CA PRO A 303 -4.30 -16.90 62.34
C PRO A 303 -5.45 -15.97 62.74
N ARG A 304 -6.55 -15.99 61.96
CA ARG A 304 -7.78 -15.29 62.30
C ARG A 304 -8.12 -15.64 63.74
N GLY A 305 -8.00 -14.65 64.64
CA GLY A 305 -8.52 -14.75 65.99
C GLY A 305 -9.98 -15.16 65.90
N LYS A 306 -10.37 -16.14 66.73
CA LYS A 306 -11.75 -16.54 66.91
C LYS A 306 -12.58 -15.29 67.18
N GLY A 307 -13.64 -15.10 66.41
CA GLY A 307 -14.64 -14.08 66.68
C GLY A 307 -15.29 -14.38 68.02
N GLU A 308 -14.96 -13.59 69.03
CA GLU A 308 -15.86 -13.37 70.16
C GLU A 308 -16.99 -12.46 69.66
N ALA A 309 -18.20 -12.98 69.82
CA ALA A 309 -19.44 -12.25 69.59
C ALA A 309 -19.51 -11.05 70.55
N LEU A 310 -19.89 -9.90 70.01
CA LEU A 310 -20.30 -8.74 70.80
C LEU A 310 -21.13 -7.83 69.90
N PHE A 311 -22.40 -8.18 69.74
CA PHE A 311 -23.51 -7.23 69.69
C PHE A 311 -24.74 -7.94 70.26
N ASP A 312 -25.15 -7.47 71.44
CA ASP A 312 -26.53 -7.50 71.91
C ASP A 312 -27.45 -6.73 70.94
#